data_AF-A0A1A8QSG9-F1
#
_entry.id   AF-A0A1A8QSG9-F1
#
_cell.length_a   1.000
_cell.length_b   1.000
_cell.length_c   1.000
_cell.angle_alpha   90.00
_cell.angle_beta   90.00
_cell.angle_gamma   90.00
#
_symmetry.space_group_name_H-M   'P 1'
#
loop_
_entity.id
_entity.type
_entity.pdbx_description
1 polymer ?
#
loop_
_entity_poly.entity_id
_entity_poly.type
_entity_poly.pdbx_seq_one_letter_code
_entity_poly.pdbx_strand_id
1 'polypeptide(L)'
;KEESGRVELNCIRNPGFEDADAAGNTGSDPGERQESATVKLDTDEEYNQLQPYAGMPKEVLLLYSTRARYRVPREILFWLTVCCMLALLAVTITVIALSPRCLSWWQVSPVYQVYLRSFKDSDGDGVGDLRGIKEKLDHFLELHIKSVWISPFYRSPMKDFGYDVEDFQDVDPLFGSMKDLDDLLAEMHNKGLKLIMDFIPNHTSDRHRWCNLSRNR
;
A
#
# COMPACT_ATOMS: atom_id res chain seq x y z
N LYS A 1 -9.41 -48.13 -10.40
CA LYS A 1 -7.95 -48.13 -10.15
C LYS A 1 -7.67 -46.80 -9.48
N GLU A 2 -7.91 -46.74 -8.18
CA GLU A 2 -7.92 -45.51 -7.38
C GLU A 2 -6.73 -45.53 -6.42
N GLU A 3 -6.04 -44.40 -6.40
CA GLU A 3 -4.74 -44.15 -5.80
C GLU A 3 -4.96 -43.66 -4.36
N SER A 4 -4.49 -44.41 -3.37
CA SER A 4 -4.61 -44.04 -1.95
C SER A 4 -3.36 -43.25 -1.51
N GLY A 5 -3.53 -41.94 -1.33
CA GLY A 5 -2.51 -41.04 -0.80
C GLY A 5 -2.28 -41.25 0.70
N ARG A 6 -1.04 -41.58 1.06
CA ARG A 6 -0.56 -41.73 2.44
C ARG A 6 -0.05 -40.36 2.93
N VAL A 7 -0.62 -39.82 4.02
CA VAL A 7 -0.10 -38.62 4.69
C VAL A 7 0.64 -39.06 5.95
N GLU A 8 1.97 -38.92 5.94
CA GLU A 8 2.82 -39.14 7.12
C GLU A 8 2.82 -37.88 8.01
N LEU A 9 2.39 -38.02 9.26
CA LEU A 9 2.58 -37.00 10.28
C LEU A 9 3.88 -37.30 11.05
N ASN A 10 4.91 -36.49 10.81
CA ASN A 10 6.14 -36.50 11.59
C ASN A 10 5.89 -36.00 13.01
N CYS A 11 5.89 -36.90 13.99
CA CYS A 11 5.91 -36.54 15.40
C CYS A 11 7.32 -36.17 15.85
N ILE A 12 7.51 -34.91 16.26
CA ILE A 12 8.75 -34.43 16.87
C ILE A 12 8.80 -34.93 18.33
N ARG A 13 9.84 -35.72 18.67
CA ARG A 13 10.10 -36.21 20.03
C ARG A 13 10.59 -35.07 20.92
N ASN A 14 9.96 -34.86 22.06
CA ASN A 14 10.32 -33.84 23.04
C ASN A 14 11.64 -34.23 23.75
N PRO A 15 12.69 -33.38 23.75
CA PRO A 15 14.00 -33.71 24.33
C PRO A 15 14.04 -33.76 25.87
N GLY A 16 12.92 -33.50 26.56
CA GLY A 16 12.86 -33.44 28.03
C GLY A 16 12.44 -34.74 28.74
N PHE A 17 12.42 -35.89 28.07
CA PHE A 17 11.97 -37.17 28.66
C PHE A 17 13.12 -38.17 28.78
N GLU A 18 13.54 -38.47 30.00
CA GLU A 18 14.50 -39.54 30.32
C GLU A 18 13.76 -40.74 30.92
N ASP A 19 13.92 -41.91 30.29
CA ASP A 19 13.42 -43.19 30.75
C ASP A 19 14.31 -43.72 31.90
N ALA A 20 13.88 -43.51 33.14
CA ALA A 20 14.43 -44.23 34.28
C ALA A 20 13.66 -45.55 34.44
N ASP A 21 14.25 -46.65 33.96
CA ASP A 21 14.24 -47.98 34.60
C ASP A 21 14.70 -49.05 33.59
N ALA A 22 16.02 -49.25 33.51
CA ALA A 22 16.61 -50.41 32.87
C ALA A 22 17.74 -50.97 33.74
N ALA A 23 17.39 -51.89 34.65
CA ALA A 23 18.35 -52.75 35.32
C ALA A 23 17.72 -54.10 35.67
N GLY A 24 18.33 -55.21 35.22
CA GLY A 24 18.31 -56.47 35.97
C GLY A 24 17.69 -57.71 35.30
N ASN A 25 18.52 -58.40 34.54
CA ASN A 25 18.44 -59.75 33.96
C ASN A 25 18.01 -60.91 34.93
N THR A 26 17.26 -61.92 34.46
CA THR A 26 17.57 -63.39 34.49
C THR A 26 16.36 -64.32 34.18
N GLY A 27 16.53 -65.29 33.24
CA GLY A 27 16.04 -66.69 33.42
C GLY A 27 14.90 -67.28 32.54
N SER A 28 15.29 -68.12 31.57
CA SER A 28 14.65 -69.35 31.01
C SER A 28 13.30 -69.34 30.22
N ASP A 29 13.39 -69.83 28.97
CA ASP A 29 12.36 -70.33 28.01
C ASP A 29 11.82 -71.74 28.44
N PRO A 30 10.78 -72.41 27.86
CA PRO A 30 9.99 -72.11 26.64
C PRO A 30 8.46 -72.41 26.68
N GLY A 31 7.70 -71.95 25.67
CA GLY A 31 6.41 -72.57 25.32
C GLY A 31 5.40 -71.67 24.60
N GLU A 32 5.18 -71.94 23.31
CA GLU A 32 4.11 -71.36 22.48
C GLU A 32 2.71 -71.53 23.10
N ARG A 33 1.93 -70.44 23.13
CA ARG A 33 0.51 -70.48 22.79
C ARG A 33 0.08 -69.15 22.20
N GLN A 34 -0.03 -69.13 20.88
CA GLN A 34 -0.69 -68.06 20.14
C GLN A 34 -2.20 -68.21 20.34
N GLU A 35 -2.69 -67.70 21.47
CA GLU A 35 -4.13 -67.56 21.68
C GLU A 35 -4.52 -66.17 21.17
N SER A 36 -5.17 -66.13 20.01
CA SER A 36 -5.89 -64.95 19.53
C SER A 36 -7.06 -64.68 20.48
N ALA A 37 -6.73 -64.11 21.64
CA ALA A 37 -7.72 -63.44 22.45
C ALA A 37 -7.89 -62.06 21.85
N THR A 38 -8.96 -61.88 21.06
CA THR A 38 -9.52 -60.55 20.83
C THR A 38 -10.02 -60.06 22.18
N VAL A 39 -9.09 -59.57 23.02
CA VAL A 39 -9.43 -58.82 24.23
C VAL A 39 -10.00 -57.52 23.71
N LYS A 40 -11.34 -57.42 23.72
CA LYS A 40 -11.98 -56.11 23.82
C LYS A 40 -11.47 -55.53 25.12
N LEU A 41 -10.37 -54.78 25.05
CA LEU A 41 -9.99 -53.88 26.12
C LEU A 41 -11.16 -52.91 26.21
N ASP A 42 -11.89 -52.97 27.32
CA ASP A 42 -12.80 -51.93 27.77
C ASP A 42 -11.98 -50.66 28.03
N THR A 43 -11.41 -50.07 26.97
CA THR A 43 -10.66 -48.82 27.04
C THR A 43 -11.53 -47.69 27.56
N ASP A 44 -12.86 -47.79 27.37
CA ASP A 44 -13.82 -46.83 27.90
C ASP A 44 -13.89 -46.84 29.44
N GLU A 45 -13.57 -47.95 30.12
CA GLU A 45 -13.57 -47.99 31.59
C GLU A 45 -12.26 -47.43 32.19
N GLU A 46 -11.12 -47.66 31.54
CA GLU A 46 -9.80 -47.23 32.03
C GLU A 46 -9.66 -45.69 32.04
N TYR A 47 -10.20 -45.02 31.02
CA TYR A 47 -10.14 -43.55 30.92
C TYR A 47 -11.14 -42.82 31.82
N ASN A 48 -12.24 -43.46 32.22
CA ASN A 48 -13.25 -42.85 33.09
C ASN A 48 -12.79 -42.68 34.56
N GLN A 49 -11.68 -43.33 34.94
CA GLN A 49 -11.14 -43.28 36.30
C GLN A 49 -9.94 -42.33 36.46
N LEU A 50 -9.38 -41.80 35.36
CA LEU A 50 -8.20 -40.93 35.37
C LEU A 50 -8.56 -39.48 35.70
N GLN A 51 -8.04 -38.97 36.81
CA GLN A 51 -8.13 -37.55 37.18
C GLN A 51 -7.36 -36.68 36.17
N PRO A 52 -7.77 -35.41 35.96
CA PRO A 52 -7.09 -34.55 35.01
C PRO A 52 -5.65 -34.27 35.43
N TYR A 53 -4.70 -34.53 34.53
CA TYR A 53 -3.26 -34.28 34.69
C TYR A 53 -2.70 -33.39 33.57
N ALA A 54 -1.46 -32.91 33.68
CA ALA A 54 -0.85 -32.07 32.66
C ALA A 54 -0.53 -32.88 31.39
N GLY A 55 -0.88 -32.38 30.20
CA GLY A 55 -0.59 -33.06 28.93
C GLY A 55 -1.48 -34.27 28.62
N MET A 56 -2.73 -34.29 29.12
CA MET A 56 -3.70 -35.36 28.87
C MET A 56 -3.86 -35.70 27.37
N PRO A 57 -4.01 -37.00 27.03
CA PRO A 57 -4.38 -37.43 25.69
C PRO A 57 -5.83 -37.05 25.37
N LYS A 58 -6.17 -37.07 24.07
CA LYS A 58 -7.45 -36.57 23.54
C LYS A 58 -8.66 -37.21 24.22
N GLU A 59 -8.60 -38.50 24.47
CA GLU A 59 -9.66 -39.36 25.00
C GLU A 59 -10.06 -38.89 26.41
N VAL A 60 -9.07 -38.68 27.28
CA VAL A 60 -9.27 -38.16 28.65
C VAL A 60 -9.76 -36.70 28.61
N LEU A 61 -9.23 -35.87 27.71
CA LEU A 61 -9.60 -34.45 27.62
C LEU A 61 -11.08 -34.24 27.22
N LEU A 62 -11.62 -35.08 26.33
CA LEU A 62 -13.01 -34.97 25.87
C LEU A 62 -14.04 -35.25 26.98
N LEU A 63 -13.72 -36.15 27.92
CA LEU A 63 -14.56 -36.46 29.09
C LEU A 63 -14.77 -35.25 30.01
N TYR A 64 -13.74 -34.41 30.16
CA TYR A 64 -13.80 -33.25 31.05
C TYR A 64 -14.19 -31.95 30.34
N SER A 65 -13.76 -31.75 29.09
CA SER A 65 -13.97 -30.50 28.34
C SER A 65 -15.42 -30.25 27.90
N THR A 66 -16.25 -31.29 27.87
CA THR A 66 -17.69 -31.20 27.55
C THR A 66 -18.53 -30.71 28.74
N ARG A 67 -17.98 -30.68 29.95
CA ARG A 67 -18.66 -30.16 31.15
C ARG A 67 -19.04 -28.69 30.95
N ALA A 68 -20.23 -28.31 31.45
CA ALA A 68 -20.79 -26.97 31.28
C ALA A 68 -19.83 -25.84 31.69
N ARG A 69 -19.04 -26.05 32.76
CA ARG A 69 -18.04 -25.10 33.27
C ARG A 69 -16.94 -24.73 32.26
N TYR A 70 -16.65 -25.58 31.27
CA TYR A 70 -15.66 -25.31 30.22
C TYR A 70 -16.30 -25.04 28.87
N ARG A 71 -17.43 -25.70 28.58
CA ARG A 71 -18.17 -25.51 27.33
C ARG A 71 -18.71 -24.09 27.20
N VAL A 72 -19.39 -23.56 28.24
CA VAL A 72 -20.05 -22.25 28.18
C VAL A 72 -19.03 -21.11 28.00
N PRO A 73 -17.94 -21.01 28.79
CA PRO A 73 -16.94 -19.96 28.57
C PRO A 73 -16.24 -20.06 27.21
N ARG A 74 -15.99 -21.27 26.68
CA ARG A 74 -15.37 -21.46 25.37
C ARG A 74 -16.25 -20.94 24.23
N GLU A 75 -17.54 -21.28 24.25
CA GLU A 75 -18.50 -20.78 23.25
C GLU A 75 -18.66 -19.25 23.37
N ILE A 76 -18.74 -18.71 24.60
CA ILE A 76 -18.80 -17.25 24.82
C ILE A 76 -17.55 -16.57 24.24
N LEU A 77 -16.34 -17.08 24.53
CA LEU A 77 -15.11 -16.50 24.00
C LEU A 77 -15.06 -16.54 22.48
N PHE A 78 -15.45 -17.66 21.86
CA PHE A 78 -15.50 -17.79 20.41
C PHE A 78 -16.44 -16.76 19.78
N TRP A 79 -17.69 -16.68 20.25
CA TRP A 79 -18.66 -15.71 19.73
C TRP A 79 -18.28 -14.27 20.06
N LEU A 80 -17.67 -14.01 21.21
CA LEU A 80 -17.14 -12.69 21.56
C LEU A 80 -16.05 -12.26 20.58
N THR A 81 -15.14 -13.17 20.20
CA THR A 81 -14.10 -12.88 19.19
C THR A 81 -14.71 -12.60 17.82
N VAL A 82 -15.70 -13.38 17.38
CA VAL A 82 -16.41 -13.14 16.11
C VAL A 82 -17.12 -11.79 16.13
N CYS A 83 -17.87 -11.49 17.19
CA CYS A 83 -18.55 -10.20 17.36
C CYS A 83 -17.56 -9.03 17.41
N CYS A 84 -16.42 -9.19 18.10
CA CYS A 84 -15.37 -8.19 18.16
C CYS A 84 -14.77 -7.91 16.77
N MET A 85 -14.49 -8.96 15.98
CA MET A 85 -14.01 -8.82 14.60
C MET A 85 -15.00 -8.07 13.71
N LEU A 86 -16.28 -8.41 13.79
CA LEU A 86 -17.33 -7.70 13.04
C LEU A 86 -17.48 -6.25 13.49
N ALA A 87 -17.38 -5.98 14.80
CA ALA A 87 -17.41 -4.63 15.34
C ALA A 87 -16.22 -3.80 14.83
N LEU A 88 -15.00 -4.35 14.84
CA LEU A 88 -13.81 -3.66 14.32
C LEU A 88 -13.91 -3.37 12.82
N LEU A 89 -14.45 -4.32 12.05
CA LEU A 89 -14.73 -4.14 10.63
C LEU A 89 -15.75 -3.02 10.42
N ALA A 90 -16.87 -3.05 11.13
CA ALA A 90 -17.92 -2.03 11.05
C ALA A 90 -17.39 -0.64 11.45
N VAL A 91 -16.58 -0.55 12.51
CA VAL A 91 -15.93 0.69 12.93
C VAL A 91 -15.00 1.22 11.82
N THR A 92 -14.20 0.36 11.20
CA THR A 92 -13.29 0.76 10.11
C THR A 92 -14.07 1.27 8.89
N ILE A 93 -15.12 0.55 8.49
CA ILE A 93 -16.01 0.99 7.39
C ILE A 93 -16.66 2.34 7.73
N THR A 94 -17.12 2.50 8.97
CA THR A 94 -17.76 3.75 9.43
C THR A 94 -16.79 4.92 9.40
N VAL A 95 -15.54 4.72 9.86
CA VAL A 95 -14.49 5.75 9.80
C VAL A 95 -14.21 6.15 8.35
N ILE A 96 -14.06 5.19 7.43
CA ILE A 96 -13.79 5.48 6.02
C ILE A 96 -14.98 6.22 5.37
N ALA A 97 -16.21 5.78 5.63
CA ALA A 97 -17.42 6.35 5.03
C ALA A 97 -17.74 7.77 5.54
N LEU A 98 -17.43 8.06 6.81
CA LEU A 98 -17.68 9.36 7.43
C LEU A 98 -16.51 10.33 7.33
N SER A 99 -15.30 9.85 6.99
CA SER A 99 -14.14 10.73 6.84
C SER A 99 -14.36 11.70 5.67
N PRO A 100 -14.24 13.02 5.88
CA PRO A 100 -14.31 13.98 4.79
C PRO A 100 -13.15 13.76 3.82
N ARG A 101 -13.34 14.16 2.56
CA ARG A 101 -12.25 14.13 1.58
C ARG A 101 -11.11 15.03 2.05
N CYS A 102 -9.87 14.54 1.94
CA CYS A 102 -8.68 15.35 2.19
C CYS A 102 -8.60 16.52 1.19
N LEU A 103 -7.91 17.58 1.59
CA LEU A 103 -7.69 18.74 0.74
C LEU A 103 -6.88 18.35 -0.52
N SER A 104 -7.28 18.90 -1.66
CA SER A 104 -6.53 18.81 -2.91
C SER A 104 -5.29 19.70 -2.86
N TRP A 105 -4.27 19.41 -3.68
CA TRP A 105 -2.98 20.13 -3.68
C TRP A 105 -3.11 21.66 -3.78
N TRP A 106 -4.07 22.17 -4.56
CA TRP A 106 -4.31 23.60 -4.75
C TRP A 106 -4.99 24.28 -3.55
N GLN A 107 -5.58 23.50 -2.63
CA GLN A 107 -6.20 24.00 -1.40
C GLN A 107 -5.21 24.07 -0.23
N VAL A 108 -4.10 23.33 -0.32
CA VAL A 108 -3.15 23.15 0.80
C VAL A 108 -2.06 24.23 0.82
N SER A 109 -1.73 24.81 -0.33
CA SER A 109 -0.62 25.78 -0.46
C SER A 109 -1.06 27.03 -1.21
N PRO A 110 -0.50 28.21 -0.86
CA PRO A 110 -0.60 29.39 -1.70
C PRO A 110 -0.02 29.14 -3.11
N VAL A 111 -0.51 29.93 -4.07
CA VAL A 111 -0.03 29.97 -5.44
C VAL A 111 0.93 31.15 -5.60
N TYR A 112 2.10 30.90 -6.17
CA TYR A 112 3.09 31.93 -6.50
C TYR A 112 3.09 32.17 -8.00
N GLN A 113 2.67 33.36 -8.42
CA GLN A 113 2.64 33.74 -9.82
C GLN A 113 3.99 34.33 -10.25
N VAL A 114 4.52 33.82 -11.36
CA VAL A 114 5.80 34.21 -11.95
C VAL A 114 5.54 34.77 -13.33
N TYR A 115 5.96 36.01 -13.55
CA TYR A 115 6.11 36.55 -14.90
C TYR A 115 7.48 36.15 -15.44
N LEU A 116 7.50 35.17 -16.35
CA LEU A 116 8.70 34.43 -16.77
C LEU A 116 9.84 35.34 -17.20
N ARG A 117 9.53 36.28 -18.10
CA ARG A 117 10.47 37.22 -18.71
C ARG A 117 11.27 38.06 -17.71
N SER A 118 10.75 38.28 -16.50
CA SER A 118 11.39 39.15 -15.50
C SER A 118 11.88 38.40 -14.27
N PHE A 119 11.81 37.07 -14.24
CA PHE A 119 12.14 36.31 -13.04
C PHE A 119 13.64 36.02 -12.91
N LYS A 120 14.22 35.27 -13.84
CA LYS A 120 15.65 34.94 -13.84
C LYS A 120 16.10 34.54 -15.24
N ASP A 121 17.06 35.29 -15.77
CA ASP A 121 17.79 34.98 -17.02
C ASP A 121 18.90 33.95 -16.72
N SER A 122 18.98 32.86 -17.49
CA SER A 122 20.00 31.81 -17.33
C SER A 122 21.11 31.83 -18.38
N ASP A 123 20.95 32.51 -19.51
CA ASP A 123 21.89 32.47 -20.64
C ASP A 123 22.55 33.83 -20.96
N GLY A 124 22.13 34.90 -20.29
CA GLY A 124 22.71 36.23 -20.37
C GLY A 124 22.13 37.11 -21.45
N ASP A 125 20.99 36.75 -22.05
CA ASP A 125 20.31 37.54 -23.08
C ASP A 125 19.46 38.71 -22.52
N GLY A 126 19.31 38.78 -21.20
CA GLY A 126 18.55 39.80 -20.48
C GLY A 126 17.07 39.45 -20.26
N VAL A 127 16.62 38.26 -20.66
CA VAL A 127 15.24 37.78 -20.54
C VAL A 127 15.20 36.53 -19.67
N GLY A 128 14.25 36.51 -18.73
CA GLY A 128 14.02 35.33 -17.91
C GLY A 128 13.46 34.16 -18.71
N ASP A 129 13.97 32.95 -18.41
CA ASP A 129 13.72 31.73 -19.17
C ASP A 129 13.33 30.54 -18.24
N LEU A 130 12.90 29.42 -18.86
CA LEU A 130 12.45 28.24 -18.10
C LEU A 130 13.60 27.62 -17.27
N ARG A 131 14.83 27.70 -17.77
CA ARG A 131 16.04 27.24 -17.09
C ARG A 131 16.34 28.09 -15.84
N GLY A 132 16.12 29.39 -15.90
CA GLY A 132 16.26 30.29 -14.75
C GLY A 132 15.22 30.01 -13.66
N ILE A 133 14.00 29.62 -14.01
CA ILE A 133 13.03 29.11 -13.02
C ILE A 133 13.54 27.82 -12.39
N LYS A 134 14.05 26.89 -13.20
CA LYS A 134 14.60 25.62 -12.72
C LYS A 134 15.74 25.82 -11.72
N GLU A 135 16.66 26.75 -11.98
CA GLU A 135 17.74 27.12 -11.05
C GLU A 135 17.25 27.70 -9.71
N LYS A 136 16.00 28.17 -9.66
CA LYS A 136 15.41 28.82 -8.48
C LYS A 136 14.29 28.00 -7.85
N LEU A 137 14.17 26.71 -8.14
CA LEU A 137 13.14 25.88 -7.52
C LEU A 137 13.24 25.83 -5.98
N ASP A 138 14.45 25.90 -5.43
CA ASP A 138 14.66 25.92 -3.98
C ASP A 138 14.10 27.19 -3.32
N HIS A 139 14.06 28.31 -4.04
CA HIS A 139 13.45 29.55 -3.55
C HIS A 139 11.96 29.35 -3.23
N PHE A 140 11.21 28.62 -4.07
CA PHE A 140 9.81 28.33 -3.80
C PHE A 140 9.64 27.44 -2.57
N LEU A 141 10.56 26.50 -2.34
CA LEU A 141 10.54 25.62 -1.17
C LEU A 141 10.82 26.39 0.13
N GLU A 142 11.79 27.31 0.13
CA GLU A 142 12.09 28.19 1.26
C GLU A 142 10.88 29.07 1.64
N LEU A 143 10.13 29.53 0.64
CA LEU A 143 8.88 30.28 0.83
C LEU A 143 7.67 29.40 1.17
N HIS A 144 7.86 28.09 1.32
CA HIS A 144 6.80 27.11 1.58
C HIS A 144 5.70 27.09 0.51
N ILE A 145 6.06 27.40 -0.74
CA ILE A 145 5.18 27.33 -1.91
C ILE A 145 5.20 25.91 -2.49
N LYS A 146 4.04 25.40 -2.86
CA LYS A 146 3.88 24.16 -3.64
C LYS A 146 3.28 24.36 -5.02
N SER A 147 2.65 25.50 -5.29
CA SER A 147 1.97 25.78 -6.57
C SER A 147 2.60 27.00 -7.23
N VAL A 148 3.22 26.82 -8.39
CA VAL A 148 3.83 27.90 -9.18
C VAL A 148 2.96 28.11 -10.41
N TRP A 149 2.52 29.34 -10.64
CA TRP A 149 1.78 29.74 -11.82
C TRP A 149 2.69 30.58 -12.71
N ILE A 150 2.96 30.11 -13.92
CA ILE A 150 3.84 30.82 -14.86
C ILE A 150 2.98 31.50 -15.93
N SER A 151 3.31 32.75 -16.23
CA SER A 151 2.75 33.51 -17.37
C SER A 151 2.95 32.77 -18.70
N PRO A 152 2.25 33.14 -19.79
CA PRO A 152 2.36 32.44 -21.07
C PRO A 152 3.80 32.36 -21.57
N PHE A 153 4.17 31.18 -22.05
CA PHE A 153 5.46 30.90 -22.69
C PHE A 153 5.29 30.16 -24.02
N TYR A 154 4.07 30.17 -24.58
CA TYR A 154 3.80 29.66 -25.91
C TYR A 154 4.54 30.46 -26.97
N ARG A 155 4.82 29.81 -28.09
CA ARG A 155 5.37 30.49 -29.26
C ARG A 155 4.47 31.64 -29.69
N SER A 156 5.02 32.85 -29.69
CA SER A 156 4.27 34.09 -29.86
C SER A 156 5.12 35.15 -30.57
N PRO A 157 4.51 36.01 -31.42
CA PRO A 157 5.19 37.19 -31.97
C PRO A 157 5.47 38.28 -30.92
N MET A 158 5.01 38.09 -29.68
CA MET A 158 5.21 38.98 -28.54
C MET A 158 4.60 40.38 -28.72
N LYS A 159 3.53 40.52 -29.52
CA LYS A 159 2.80 41.79 -29.63
C LYS A 159 1.96 42.07 -28.38
N ASP A 160 1.57 41.02 -27.65
CA ASP A 160 0.81 41.08 -26.41
C ASP A 160 1.49 40.21 -25.33
N PHE A 161 2.82 40.34 -25.21
CA PHE A 161 3.61 39.69 -24.14
C PHE A 161 3.39 38.17 -23.99
N GLY A 162 3.15 37.45 -25.09
CA GLY A 162 2.95 36.01 -25.09
C GLY A 162 1.49 35.56 -25.12
N TYR A 163 0.52 36.49 -25.04
CA TYR A 163 -0.91 36.17 -25.17
C TYR A 163 -1.38 36.12 -26.64
N ASP A 164 -0.64 36.73 -27.57
CA ASP A 164 -0.84 36.58 -29.01
C ASP A 164 -0.18 35.29 -29.52
N VAL A 165 -0.81 34.14 -29.26
CA VAL A 165 -0.22 32.82 -29.53
C VAL A 165 -0.20 32.47 -31.02
N GLU A 166 0.98 32.14 -31.55
CA GLU A 166 1.19 31.63 -32.92
C GLU A 166 1.12 30.11 -32.99
N ASP A 167 1.59 29.40 -31.96
CA ASP A 167 1.46 27.95 -31.81
C ASP A 167 1.22 27.58 -30.34
N PHE A 168 0.11 26.89 -30.06
CA PHE A 168 -0.26 26.45 -28.71
C PHE A 168 0.49 25.19 -28.23
N GLN A 169 1.26 24.54 -29.10
CA GLN A 169 1.95 23.27 -28.80
C GLN A 169 3.46 23.42 -28.68
N ASP A 170 3.99 24.64 -28.88
CA ASP A 170 5.42 24.92 -28.87
C ASP A 170 5.75 26.00 -27.84
N VAL A 171 6.97 25.95 -27.31
CA VAL A 171 7.51 26.97 -26.40
C VAL A 171 8.15 28.08 -27.24
N ASP A 172 8.01 29.33 -26.81
CA ASP A 172 8.72 30.41 -27.49
C ASP A 172 10.24 30.26 -27.33
N PRO A 173 11.03 30.33 -28.42
CA PRO A 173 12.48 30.22 -28.35
C PRO A 173 13.14 31.23 -27.39
N LEU A 174 12.50 32.37 -27.12
CA LEU A 174 12.94 33.35 -26.12
C LEU A 174 12.97 32.79 -24.69
N PHE A 175 12.17 31.78 -24.40
CA PHE A 175 12.03 31.18 -23.07
C PHE A 175 12.69 29.79 -22.96
N GLY A 176 13.19 29.26 -24.07
CA GLY A 176 13.84 27.96 -24.16
C GLY A 176 13.15 27.04 -25.17
N SER A 177 13.19 25.74 -24.90
CA SER A 177 12.63 24.69 -25.76
C SER A 177 11.62 23.82 -25.03
N MET A 178 10.88 22.99 -25.77
CA MET A 178 10.04 21.93 -25.19
C MET A 178 10.82 21.01 -24.24
N LYS A 179 12.11 20.76 -24.52
CA LYS A 179 12.97 19.96 -23.64
C LYS A 179 13.23 20.67 -22.31
N ASP A 180 13.45 21.98 -22.34
CA ASP A 180 13.65 22.76 -21.10
C ASP A 180 12.39 22.76 -20.23
N LEU A 181 11.20 22.78 -20.86
CA LEU A 181 9.93 22.61 -20.16
C LEU A 181 9.80 21.23 -19.51
N ASP A 182 10.13 20.15 -20.23
CA ASP A 182 10.12 18.79 -19.70
C ASP A 182 11.09 18.64 -18.51
N ASP A 183 12.30 19.17 -18.65
CA ASP A 183 13.34 19.15 -17.61
C ASP A 183 12.90 19.95 -16.36
N LEU A 184 12.27 21.11 -16.56
CA LEU A 184 11.69 21.91 -15.47
C LEU A 184 10.56 21.14 -14.76
N LEU A 185 9.63 20.57 -15.51
CA LEU A 185 8.47 19.86 -14.97
C LEU A 185 8.90 18.63 -14.16
N ALA A 186 9.86 17.87 -14.67
CA ALA A 186 10.43 16.72 -13.98
C ALA A 186 11.05 17.13 -12.63
N GLU A 187 11.84 18.21 -12.61
CA GLU A 187 12.49 18.68 -11.39
C GLU A 187 11.50 19.28 -10.38
N MET A 188 10.51 20.03 -10.86
CA MET A 188 9.40 20.52 -10.04
C MET A 188 8.68 19.36 -9.34
N HIS A 189 8.32 18.31 -10.09
CA HIS A 189 7.64 17.15 -9.54
C HIS A 189 8.52 16.36 -8.55
N ASN A 190 9.83 16.24 -8.80
CA ASN A 190 10.76 15.63 -7.85
C ASN A 190 10.82 16.38 -6.52
N LYS A 191 10.59 17.70 -6.52
CA LYS A 191 10.51 18.56 -5.32
C LYS A 191 9.09 18.68 -4.74
N GLY A 192 8.11 17.99 -5.33
CA GLY A 192 6.71 18.03 -4.91
C GLY A 192 6.01 19.37 -5.23
N LEU A 193 6.54 20.14 -6.17
CA LEU A 193 5.92 21.36 -6.69
C LEU A 193 4.89 21.00 -7.78
N LYS A 194 3.98 21.94 -8.05
CA LYS A 194 2.94 21.87 -9.08
C LYS A 194 3.04 23.09 -9.96
N LEU A 195 2.87 22.88 -11.26
CA LEU A 195 2.87 23.93 -12.27
C LEU A 195 1.43 24.23 -12.71
N ILE A 196 1.10 25.52 -12.79
CA ILE A 196 -0.11 26.06 -13.42
C ILE A 196 0.35 26.93 -14.59
N MET A 197 -0.30 26.77 -15.74
CA MET A 197 -0.03 27.52 -16.96
C MET A 197 -1.27 28.31 -17.35
N ASP A 198 -1.07 29.51 -17.89
CA ASP A 198 -2.16 30.23 -18.54
C ASP A 198 -2.62 29.52 -19.81
N PHE A 199 -3.93 29.61 -20.09
CA PHE A 199 -4.54 29.11 -21.31
C PHE A 199 -5.42 30.19 -21.92
N ILE A 200 -5.22 30.46 -23.22
CA ILE A 200 -5.84 31.58 -23.94
C ILE A 200 -6.82 31.04 -24.99
N PRO A 201 -8.09 30.76 -24.63
CA PRO A 201 -9.06 30.19 -25.58
C PRO A 201 -9.75 31.21 -26.48
N ASN A 202 -9.69 32.51 -26.13
CA ASN A 202 -10.52 33.53 -26.77
C ASN A 202 -10.03 33.93 -28.16
N HIS A 203 -8.71 33.93 -28.39
CA HIS A 203 -8.10 34.46 -29.61
C HIS A 203 -6.75 33.79 -29.92
N THR A 204 -6.25 34.01 -31.13
CA THR A 204 -4.92 33.59 -31.60
C THR A 204 -4.21 34.76 -32.26
N SER A 205 -2.90 34.65 -32.50
CA SER A 205 -2.14 35.61 -33.30
C SER A 205 -2.65 35.73 -34.74
N ASP A 206 -2.41 36.88 -35.38
CA ASP A 206 -2.58 37.08 -36.82
C ASP A 206 -1.62 36.22 -37.66
N ARG A 207 -0.53 35.73 -37.04
CA ARG A 207 0.40 34.78 -37.64
C ARG A 207 -0.02 33.32 -37.51
N HIS A 208 -1.01 33.02 -36.67
CA HIS A 208 -1.48 31.66 -36.46
C HIS A 208 -1.96 31.03 -37.78
N ARG A 209 -1.65 29.76 -38.01
CA ARG A 209 -2.01 29.03 -39.25
C ARG A 209 -3.50 29.15 -39.57
N TRP A 210 -4.36 29.03 -38.56
CA TRP A 210 -5.80 29.16 -38.71
C TRP A 210 -6.24 30.55 -39.21
N CYS A 211 -5.63 31.63 -38.73
CA CYS A 211 -5.95 32.99 -39.18
C CYS A 211 -5.59 33.18 -40.66
N ASN A 212 -4.38 32.75 -41.05
CA ASN A 212 -3.91 32.80 -42.42
C ASN A 212 -4.78 31.97 -43.38
N LEU A 213 -5.14 30.74 -42.98
CA LEU A 213 -6.04 29.88 -43.75
C LEU A 213 -7.46 30.44 -43.83
N SER A 214 -7.93 31.17 -42.81
CA SER A 214 -9.27 31.77 -42.80
C SER A 214 -9.37 33.00 -43.72
N ARG A 215 -8.33 33.83 -43.79
CA ARG A 215 -8.31 35.05 -44.62
C ARG A 215 -8.18 34.75 -46.12
N ASN A 216 -7.55 33.63 -46.46
CA ASN A 216 -7.31 33.22 -47.84
C ASN A 216 -8.37 32.23 -48.36
N ARG A 217 -9.58 32.25 -47.79
CA ARG A 217 -10.72 31.44 -48.24
C ARG A 217 -11.45 32.09 -49.41
#